data_AF-A0A182SWJ0-F1
#
_entry.id   AF-A0A182SWJ0-F1
#
_cell.length_a   1.000
_cell.length_b   1.000
_cell.length_c   1.000
_cell.angle_alpha   90.00
_cell.angle_beta   90.00
_cell.angle_gamma   90.00
#
_symmetry.space_group_name_H-M   'P 1'
#
loop_
_entity.id
_entity.type
_entity.pdbx_description
1 polymer ?
#
loop_
_entity_poly.entity_id
_entity_poly.type
_entity_poly.pdbx_seq_one_letter_code
_entity_poly.pdbx_strand_id
1 'polypeptide(L)'
;PEENVATATFNSRTIHGEIRSALLDGDTVSYDMEKGYTRHSIGEKGDGSGIIVELGKLFIINHIKVLLWDRDTRSYSYYIEVSVNQRNWERIVDHTKYYCRSWQFLYFPAQAVRFIRLVGTHNTMNNVFHVVALEAMFTETITPVVDGIQQPTYNVATVERSATVVEGVSRTRNVLLNGEVKNYDWDSGYTCHQIGTGVILIQLGQPYWIDSMRLLLWDCDNRSYSFYIEVSVDMKDWEVVVDKQSEHLKSWQHFSFLPKVVVYIRIVGTHNTANEMFHCVHFECPSQDPDFLSCERNVSAPTNELASPDTDEPEAQDSTSTD
;
A
#
# COMPACT_ATOMS: atom_id res chain seq x y z
N PRO A 1 22.73 -5.39 2.59
CA PRO A 1 21.31 -5.01 2.75
C PRO A 1 21.07 -3.63 2.12
N GLU A 2 19.85 -3.34 1.69
CA GLU A 2 19.43 -2.05 1.08
C GLU A 2 20.19 -1.63 -0.19
N GLU A 3 20.93 -2.55 -0.80
CA GLU A 3 21.69 -2.29 -2.02
C GLU A 3 20.92 -2.77 -3.24
N ASN A 4 20.63 -1.87 -4.17
CA ASN A 4 19.93 -2.22 -5.41
C ASN A 4 20.85 -3.04 -6.33
N VAL A 5 20.55 -4.33 -6.46
CA VAL A 5 21.31 -5.28 -7.30
C VAL A 5 20.81 -5.31 -8.75
N ALA A 6 19.70 -4.64 -9.06
CA ALA A 6 19.16 -4.51 -10.41
C ALA A 6 19.76 -3.30 -11.14
N THR A 7 21.09 -3.22 -11.20
CA THR A 7 21.82 -2.12 -11.86
C THR A 7 22.95 -2.61 -12.74
N ALA A 8 23.41 -1.75 -13.65
CA ALA A 8 24.55 -2.06 -14.53
C ALA A 8 25.85 -2.37 -13.76
N THR A 9 26.05 -1.77 -12.58
CA THR A 9 27.19 -2.05 -11.68
C THR A 9 27.29 -3.53 -11.32
N PHE A 10 26.14 -4.21 -11.19
CA PHE A 10 26.07 -5.63 -10.90
C PHE A 10 25.99 -6.51 -12.14
N ASN A 11 26.20 -5.96 -13.35
CA ASN A 11 25.97 -6.62 -14.64
C ASN A 11 24.51 -7.07 -14.86
N SER A 12 23.56 -6.42 -14.19
CA SER A 12 22.13 -6.69 -14.34
C SER A 12 21.58 -5.98 -15.59
N ARG A 13 20.65 -6.62 -16.30
CA ARG A 13 20.10 -6.11 -17.56
C ARG A 13 18.69 -6.62 -17.84
N THR A 14 17.90 -5.82 -18.54
CA THR A 14 16.61 -6.25 -19.10
C THR A 14 16.85 -7.07 -20.37
N ILE A 15 16.45 -8.35 -20.37
CA ILE A 15 16.61 -9.28 -21.50
C ILE A 15 15.35 -9.41 -22.36
N HIS A 16 14.19 -9.07 -21.81
CA HIS A 16 12.90 -9.13 -22.50
C HIS A 16 12.04 -7.89 -22.23
N GLY A 17 11.21 -7.50 -23.21
CA GLY A 17 10.45 -6.25 -23.25
C GLY A 17 10.95 -5.29 -24.33
N GLU A 18 10.13 -4.29 -24.66
CA GLU A 18 10.47 -3.18 -25.55
C GLU A 18 11.20 -2.06 -24.77
N ILE A 19 12.13 -1.36 -25.42
CA ILE A 19 12.93 -0.27 -24.81
C ILE A 19 13.65 -0.75 -23.53
N ARG A 20 14.39 -1.87 -23.67
CA ARG A 20 15.03 -2.60 -22.56
C ARG A 20 16.00 -1.77 -21.71
N SER A 21 16.63 -0.77 -22.32
CA SER A 21 17.61 0.08 -21.64
C SER A 21 16.99 1.00 -20.59
N ALA A 22 15.69 1.27 -20.64
CA ALA A 22 15.04 2.24 -19.74
C ALA A 22 14.86 1.70 -18.31
N LEU A 23 14.47 0.44 -18.13
CA LEU A 23 14.05 -0.07 -16.81
C LEU A 23 15.10 0.05 -15.70
N LEU A 24 16.39 -0.05 -16.04
CA LEU A 24 17.51 -0.11 -15.08
C LEU A 24 18.51 1.04 -15.28
N ASP A 25 18.13 2.13 -15.95
CA ASP A 25 19.01 3.29 -16.21
C ASP A 25 19.15 4.23 -15.01
N GLY A 26 18.27 4.09 -14.00
CA GLY A 26 18.24 4.91 -12.79
C GLY A 26 17.46 6.22 -12.91
N ASP A 27 16.89 6.52 -14.09
CA ASP A 27 16.03 7.69 -14.26
C ASP A 27 14.60 7.39 -13.80
N THR A 28 14.21 8.03 -12.70
CA THR A 28 12.89 7.88 -12.08
C THR A 28 12.08 9.17 -12.14
N VAL A 29 12.51 10.15 -12.96
CA VAL A 29 11.92 11.49 -12.98
C VAL A 29 11.61 11.96 -14.40
N SER A 30 12.50 11.75 -15.36
CA SER A 30 12.44 12.42 -16.67
C SER A 30 11.64 11.66 -17.74
N TYR A 31 10.89 10.63 -17.33
CA TYR A 31 10.02 9.86 -18.23
C TYR A 31 8.75 10.64 -18.62
N ASP A 32 8.36 10.45 -19.87
CA ASP A 32 7.24 11.13 -20.54
C ASP A 32 6.57 10.18 -21.53
N MET A 33 5.55 10.64 -22.28
CA MET A 33 4.75 9.76 -23.13
C MET A 33 5.56 9.04 -24.22
N GLU A 34 6.75 9.54 -24.56
CA GLU A 34 7.58 9.03 -25.65
C GLU A 34 8.73 8.12 -25.15
N LYS A 35 9.22 8.30 -23.92
CA LYS A 35 10.43 7.63 -23.41
C LYS A 35 10.45 7.42 -21.89
N GLY A 36 11.47 6.66 -21.44
CA GLY A 36 11.76 6.48 -20.01
C GLY A 36 10.97 5.34 -19.35
N TYR A 37 10.52 4.36 -20.14
CA TYR A 37 9.91 3.14 -19.61
C TYR A 37 10.16 1.95 -20.54
N THR A 38 10.29 0.78 -19.96
CA THR A 38 10.19 -0.51 -20.67
C THR A 38 8.74 -0.95 -20.68
N ARG A 39 8.32 -1.64 -21.75
CA ARG A 39 6.92 -2.09 -21.90
C ARG A 39 6.80 -3.49 -22.51
N HIS A 40 5.63 -4.10 -22.29
CA HIS A 40 5.18 -5.28 -23.05
C HIS A 40 3.66 -5.22 -23.27
N SER A 41 3.18 -5.93 -24.29
CA SER A 41 1.75 -5.98 -24.63
C SER A 41 0.99 -6.95 -23.72
N ILE A 42 -0.21 -6.57 -23.29
CA ILE A 42 -1.11 -7.36 -22.44
C ILE A 42 -2.10 -8.15 -23.32
N GLY A 43 -2.37 -9.40 -22.95
CA GLY A 43 -3.35 -10.27 -23.63
C GLY A 43 -2.80 -11.02 -24.85
N GLU A 44 -3.68 -11.43 -25.77
CA GLU A 44 -3.34 -12.28 -26.93
C GLU A 44 -2.32 -11.66 -27.91
N LYS A 45 -2.17 -10.32 -27.88
CA LYS A 45 -1.16 -9.61 -28.68
C LYS A 45 0.22 -9.57 -28.02
N GLY A 46 0.33 -9.96 -26.75
CA GLY A 46 1.60 -10.15 -26.07
C GLY A 46 2.20 -11.50 -26.41
N ASP A 47 3.53 -11.58 -26.39
CA ASP A 47 4.26 -12.86 -26.45
C ASP A 47 4.14 -13.68 -25.14
N GLY A 48 3.31 -13.23 -24.20
CA GLY A 48 3.10 -13.84 -22.88
C GLY A 48 4.32 -13.85 -21.98
N SER A 49 5.46 -13.28 -22.43
CA SER A 49 6.75 -13.44 -21.77
C SER A 49 7.01 -12.34 -20.73
N GLY A 50 6.27 -11.23 -20.79
CA GLY A 50 6.39 -10.11 -19.86
C GLY A 50 7.68 -9.31 -20.06
N ILE A 51 8.09 -8.54 -19.05
CA ILE A 51 9.40 -7.91 -18.98
C ILE A 51 10.29 -8.80 -18.12
N ILE A 52 11.47 -9.18 -18.61
CA ILE A 52 12.40 -10.06 -17.88
C ILE A 52 13.72 -9.34 -17.64
N VAL A 53 14.11 -9.26 -16.37
CA VAL A 53 15.40 -8.78 -15.89
C VAL A 53 16.27 -9.97 -15.52
N GLU A 54 17.50 -9.98 -16.01
CA GLU A 54 18.57 -10.87 -15.59
C GLU A 54 19.51 -10.10 -14.65
N LEU A 55 19.60 -10.54 -13.39
CA LEU A 55 20.58 -10.01 -12.44
C LEU A 55 21.97 -10.53 -12.80
N GLY A 56 23.04 -9.77 -12.64
CA GLY A 56 24.36 -10.21 -13.14
C GLY A 56 25.05 -11.32 -12.32
N LYS A 57 24.52 -11.69 -11.15
CA LYS A 57 24.81 -12.96 -10.43
C LYS A 57 23.54 -13.49 -9.74
N LEU A 58 23.66 -14.60 -9.03
CA LEU A 58 22.60 -15.07 -8.13
C LEU A 58 22.62 -14.19 -6.87
N PHE A 59 21.47 -13.64 -6.49
CA PHE A 59 21.32 -12.83 -5.28
C PHE A 59 20.22 -13.39 -4.39
N ILE A 60 20.36 -13.25 -3.08
CA ILE A 60 19.25 -13.44 -2.15
C ILE A 60 18.58 -12.08 -2.01
N ILE A 61 17.30 -11.98 -2.37
CA ILE A 61 16.49 -10.75 -2.28
C ILE A 61 15.14 -11.06 -1.63
N ASN A 62 14.53 -10.05 -1.03
CA ASN A 62 13.22 -10.12 -0.38
C ASN A 62 12.42 -8.81 -0.52
N HIS A 63 12.96 -7.83 -1.24
CA HIS A 63 12.34 -6.55 -1.49
C HIS A 63 12.54 -6.14 -2.95
N ILE A 64 11.44 -5.81 -3.62
CA ILE A 64 11.44 -5.28 -4.98
C ILE A 64 10.67 -3.96 -4.97
N LYS A 65 11.23 -2.95 -5.61
CA LYS A 65 10.51 -1.71 -5.90
C LYS A 65 10.27 -1.59 -7.40
N VAL A 66 9.06 -1.21 -7.77
CA VAL A 66 8.69 -1.04 -9.19
C VAL A 66 8.03 0.32 -9.34
N LEU A 67 8.53 1.15 -10.25
CA LEU A 67 7.85 2.38 -10.65
C LEU A 67 6.99 2.10 -11.87
N LEU A 68 5.68 2.02 -11.66
CA LEU A 68 4.71 1.99 -12.76
C LEU A 68 4.55 3.40 -13.33
N TRP A 69 4.23 3.50 -14.62
CA TRP A 69 3.90 4.78 -15.24
C TRP A 69 2.79 5.51 -14.48
N ASP A 70 3.01 6.78 -14.14
CA ASP A 70 2.12 7.54 -13.26
C ASP A 70 1.90 9.00 -13.69
N ARG A 71 2.10 9.34 -14.97
CA ARG A 71 1.86 10.71 -15.46
C ARG A 71 0.39 11.01 -15.80
N ASP A 72 -0.48 10.01 -15.74
CA ASP A 72 -1.93 10.14 -15.88
C ASP A 72 -2.67 9.22 -14.89
N THR A 73 -3.99 9.15 -14.98
CA THR A 73 -4.85 8.42 -14.03
C THR A 73 -4.90 6.91 -14.27
N ARG A 74 -4.10 6.37 -15.20
CA ARG A 74 -4.14 4.94 -15.50
C ARG A 74 -3.62 4.12 -14.33
N SER A 75 -4.14 2.90 -14.23
CA SER A 75 -3.75 1.93 -13.22
C SER A 75 -3.48 0.58 -13.87
N TYR A 76 -2.70 -0.24 -13.19
CA TYR A 76 -2.22 -1.52 -13.70
C TYR A 76 -2.52 -2.66 -12.73
N SER A 77 -2.84 -3.82 -13.29
CA SER A 77 -2.82 -5.09 -12.55
C SER A 77 -1.71 -5.96 -13.13
N TYR A 78 -0.97 -6.65 -12.26
CA TYR A 78 0.23 -7.38 -12.66
C TYR A 78 0.59 -8.47 -11.64
N TYR A 79 1.52 -9.33 -12.00
CA TYR A 79 2.19 -10.22 -11.06
C TYR A 79 3.70 -10.20 -11.30
N ILE A 80 4.46 -10.59 -10.28
CA ILE A 80 5.92 -10.73 -10.36
C ILE A 80 6.30 -12.15 -10.02
N GLU A 81 7.17 -12.70 -10.87
CA GLU A 81 7.77 -14.00 -10.66
C GLU A 81 9.29 -13.91 -10.65
N VAL A 82 9.92 -14.84 -9.95
CA VAL A 82 11.38 -14.95 -9.89
C VAL A 82 11.84 -16.35 -10.28
N SER A 83 13.08 -16.43 -10.75
CA SER A 83 13.68 -17.70 -11.15
C SER A 83 15.19 -17.67 -10.97
N VAL A 84 15.78 -18.85 -10.76
CA VAL A 84 17.23 -19.06 -10.83
C VAL A 84 17.72 -19.44 -12.23
N ASN A 85 16.83 -19.88 -13.13
CA ASN A 85 17.19 -20.54 -14.39
C ASN A 85 16.32 -20.22 -15.62
N GLN A 86 15.35 -19.29 -15.52
CA GLN A 86 14.33 -18.95 -16.54
C GLN A 86 13.36 -20.08 -16.93
N ARG A 87 13.42 -21.24 -16.27
CA ARG A 87 12.53 -22.38 -16.56
C ARG A 87 11.48 -22.57 -15.47
N ASN A 88 11.94 -22.58 -14.21
CA ASN A 88 11.08 -22.70 -13.05
C ASN A 88 10.85 -21.31 -12.49
N TRP A 89 9.61 -20.86 -12.50
CA TRP A 89 9.19 -19.54 -12.04
C TRP A 89 8.34 -19.68 -10.79
N GLU A 90 8.63 -18.85 -9.79
CA GLU A 90 7.86 -18.75 -8.57
C GLU A 90 7.19 -17.38 -8.51
N ARG A 91 5.88 -17.36 -8.27
CA ARG A 91 5.12 -16.11 -8.13
C ARG A 91 5.26 -15.58 -6.71
N ILE A 92 5.95 -14.44 -6.59
CA ILE A 92 6.22 -13.79 -5.31
C ILE A 92 5.26 -12.62 -5.03
N VAL A 93 4.61 -12.09 -6.07
CA VAL A 93 3.61 -11.02 -5.96
C VAL A 93 2.49 -11.32 -6.93
N ASP A 94 1.25 -11.30 -6.47
CA ASP A 94 0.06 -11.41 -7.31
C ASP A 94 -0.88 -10.22 -7.09
N HIS A 95 -0.76 -9.21 -7.95
CA HIS A 95 -1.63 -8.04 -7.97
C HIS A 95 -2.59 -8.05 -9.16
N THR A 96 -3.00 -9.22 -9.63
CA THR A 96 -3.89 -9.36 -10.80
C THR A 96 -5.30 -8.80 -10.58
N LYS A 97 -5.71 -8.62 -9.33
CA LYS A 97 -7.03 -8.09 -8.94
C LYS A 97 -7.02 -6.62 -8.50
N TYR A 98 -5.85 -5.99 -8.41
CA TYR A 98 -5.68 -4.67 -7.82
C TYR A 98 -5.28 -3.64 -8.88
N TYR A 99 -5.74 -2.41 -8.74
CA TYR A 99 -5.38 -1.30 -9.64
C TYR A 99 -4.24 -0.46 -9.04
N CYS A 100 -3.02 -0.88 -9.34
CA CYS A 100 -1.80 -0.31 -8.81
C CYS A 100 -1.29 0.87 -9.67
N ARG A 101 -0.52 1.78 -9.07
CA ARG A 101 0.01 2.98 -9.73
C ARG A 101 1.30 3.48 -9.07
N SER A 102 2.20 4.09 -9.85
CA SER A 102 3.42 4.71 -9.33
C SER A 102 4.32 3.69 -8.61
N TRP A 103 5.09 4.11 -7.61
CA TRP A 103 5.98 3.23 -6.86
C TRP A 103 5.22 2.16 -6.09
N GLN A 104 5.68 0.94 -6.28
CA GLN A 104 5.30 -0.27 -5.58
C GLN A 104 6.47 -0.68 -4.69
N PHE A 105 6.22 -1.02 -3.44
CA PHE A 105 7.16 -1.47 -2.42
C PHE A 105 6.74 -2.88 -2.00
N LEU A 106 7.39 -3.88 -2.59
CA LEU A 106 6.93 -5.25 -2.56
C LEU A 106 7.86 -6.08 -1.69
N TYR A 107 7.31 -6.71 -0.66
CA TYR A 107 8.04 -7.52 0.32
C TYR A 107 7.57 -8.97 0.23
N PHE A 108 8.51 -9.91 0.24
CA PHE A 108 8.26 -11.34 0.11
C PHE A 108 9.32 -12.13 0.87
N PRO A 109 9.12 -13.43 1.15
CA PRO A 109 10.16 -14.26 1.78
C PRO A 109 11.47 -14.22 1.00
N ALA A 110 12.62 -14.25 1.69
CA ALA A 110 13.92 -14.19 1.03
C ALA A 110 14.15 -15.38 0.08
N GLN A 111 14.49 -15.08 -1.17
CA GLN A 111 14.66 -16.08 -2.22
C GLN A 111 15.95 -15.85 -3.00
N ALA A 112 16.55 -16.94 -3.48
CA ALA A 112 17.65 -16.89 -4.43
C ALA A 112 17.10 -16.58 -5.83
N VAL A 113 17.50 -15.45 -6.40
CA VAL A 113 16.98 -14.90 -7.65
C VAL A 113 18.11 -14.60 -8.61
N ARG A 114 17.93 -15.02 -9.86
CA ARG A 114 18.76 -14.63 -11.02
C ARG A 114 17.92 -13.87 -12.05
N PHE A 115 16.64 -14.19 -12.17
CA PHE A 115 15.73 -13.61 -13.13
C PHE A 115 14.47 -13.10 -12.43
N ILE A 116 14.02 -11.91 -12.81
CA ILE A 116 12.78 -11.31 -12.34
C ILE A 116 11.89 -11.09 -13.57
N ARG A 117 10.65 -11.57 -13.52
CA ARG A 117 9.66 -11.42 -14.59
C ARG A 117 8.48 -10.58 -14.09
N LEU A 118 8.22 -9.46 -14.76
CA LEU A 118 7.07 -8.60 -14.54
C LEU A 118 6.04 -8.88 -15.63
N VAL A 119 4.82 -9.27 -15.25
CA VAL A 119 3.75 -9.53 -16.21
C VAL A 119 2.54 -8.66 -15.89
N GLY A 120 2.24 -7.75 -16.81
CA GLY A 120 1.03 -6.94 -16.77
C GLY A 120 -0.15 -7.77 -17.28
N THR A 121 -1.27 -7.65 -16.57
CA THR A 121 -2.51 -8.39 -16.85
C THR A 121 -3.68 -7.47 -17.12
N HIS A 122 -3.61 -6.22 -16.65
CA HIS A 122 -4.59 -5.19 -16.94
C HIS A 122 -3.93 -3.80 -16.99
N ASN A 123 -4.46 -2.91 -17.82
CA ASN A 123 -4.23 -1.48 -17.79
C ASN A 123 -5.55 -0.79 -18.13
N THR A 124 -5.96 0.18 -17.32
CA THR A 124 -7.27 0.84 -17.43
C THR A 124 -7.44 1.71 -18.68
N MET A 125 -6.35 2.03 -19.40
CA MET A 125 -6.36 2.89 -20.59
C MET A 125 -6.10 2.17 -21.91
N ASN A 126 -5.30 1.11 -21.92
CA ASN A 126 -4.94 0.36 -23.13
C ASN A 126 -4.36 -1.02 -22.78
N ASN A 127 -3.89 -1.77 -23.78
CA ASN A 127 -3.36 -3.13 -23.59
C ASN A 127 -1.82 -3.18 -23.51
N VAL A 128 -1.20 -2.20 -22.85
CA VAL A 128 0.28 -2.15 -22.71
C VAL A 128 0.64 -1.94 -21.25
N PHE A 129 1.59 -2.74 -20.75
CA PHE A 129 2.12 -2.60 -19.39
C PHE A 129 3.41 -1.79 -19.43
N HIS A 130 3.43 -0.64 -18.73
CA HIS A 130 4.57 0.28 -18.74
C HIS A 130 5.25 0.31 -17.38
N VAL A 131 6.56 0.06 -17.36
CA VAL A 131 7.39 0.06 -16.16
C VAL A 131 8.57 0.99 -16.38
N VAL A 132 8.66 2.00 -15.52
CA VAL A 132 9.69 3.04 -15.58
C VAL A 132 10.98 2.52 -14.97
N ALA A 133 10.91 1.99 -13.74
CA ALA A 133 12.09 1.56 -12.99
C ALA A 133 11.83 0.27 -12.22
N LEU A 134 12.89 -0.50 -12.01
CA LEU A 134 12.90 -1.64 -11.09
C LEU A 134 14.14 -1.59 -10.20
N GLU A 135 13.93 -1.77 -8.90
CA GLU A 135 14.97 -1.98 -7.91
C GLU A 135 14.74 -3.35 -7.25
N ALA A 136 15.82 -4.08 -6.99
CA ALA A 136 15.76 -5.36 -6.28
C ALA A 136 16.85 -5.39 -5.22
N MET A 137 16.49 -5.75 -3.99
CA MET A 137 17.42 -5.74 -2.88
C MET A 137 17.03 -6.73 -1.77
N PHE A 138 17.97 -6.93 -0.87
CA PHE A 138 17.73 -7.60 0.42
C PHE A 138 17.56 -6.54 1.51
N THR A 139 16.46 -6.59 2.25
CA THR A 139 16.21 -5.80 3.45
C THR A 139 16.21 -6.67 4.70
N GLU A 140 16.76 -6.15 5.79
CA GLU A 140 16.63 -6.76 7.12
C GLU A 140 15.37 -6.27 7.84
N THR A 141 14.71 -5.24 7.30
CA THR A 141 13.48 -4.68 7.85
C THR A 141 12.35 -5.69 7.69
N ILE A 142 11.79 -6.12 8.82
CA ILE A 142 10.62 -6.99 8.83
C ILE A 142 9.40 -6.11 8.57
N THR A 143 8.87 -6.18 7.35
CA THR A 143 7.58 -5.59 7.00
C THR A 143 6.51 -6.66 7.12
N PRO A 144 5.47 -6.47 7.97
CA PRO A 144 4.36 -7.40 8.04
C PRO A 144 3.65 -7.53 6.69
N VAL A 145 3.39 -8.76 6.29
CA VAL A 145 2.70 -9.11 5.03
C VAL A 145 1.68 -10.19 5.32
N VAL A 146 0.45 -10.00 4.84
CA VAL A 146 -0.65 -10.96 4.92
C VAL A 146 -1.01 -11.35 3.49
N ASP A 147 -0.85 -12.63 3.15
CA ASP A 147 -1.13 -13.17 1.80
C ASP A 147 -0.49 -12.36 0.65
N GLY A 148 0.76 -11.92 0.83
CA GLY A 148 1.51 -11.14 -0.15
C GLY A 148 1.16 -9.66 -0.19
N ILE A 149 0.22 -9.19 0.65
CA ILE A 149 -0.16 -7.78 0.77
C ILE A 149 0.47 -7.19 2.01
N GLN A 150 1.08 -6.01 1.86
CA GLN A 150 1.71 -5.32 2.98
C GLN A 150 0.66 -4.89 4.02
N GLN A 151 0.91 -5.24 5.28
CA GLN A 151 0.20 -4.69 6.44
C GLN A 151 1.07 -3.58 7.05
N PRO A 152 0.82 -2.31 6.69
CA PRO A 152 1.64 -1.20 7.18
C PRO A 152 1.37 -0.91 8.66
N THR A 153 2.39 -0.43 9.36
CA THR A 153 2.27 0.13 10.72
C THR A 153 2.49 1.65 10.74
N TYR A 154 2.47 2.27 9.56
CA TYR A 154 2.73 3.69 9.32
C TYR A 154 1.77 4.22 8.26
N ASN A 155 1.50 5.53 8.24
CA ASN A 155 0.58 6.12 7.27
C ASN A 155 1.06 5.90 5.82
N VAL A 156 0.26 5.18 5.03
CA VAL A 156 0.49 4.94 3.59
C VAL A 156 -0.30 5.88 2.69
N ALA A 157 -1.24 6.65 3.23
CA ALA A 157 -1.94 7.71 2.51
C ALA A 157 -1.08 9.00 2.46
N THR A 158 0.12 8.88 1.88
CA THR A 158 1.05 10.01 1.69
C THR A 158 1.58 10.05 0.26
N VAL A 159 1.98 11.23 -0.19
CA VAL A 159 2.58 11.41 -1.52
C VAL A 159 3.87 10.57 -1.67
N GLU A 160 4.65 10.45 -0.60
CA GLU A 160 5.88 9.66 -0.55
C GLU A 160 5.63 8.15 -0.68
N ARG A 161 4.42 7.69 -0.35
CA ARG A 161 3.94 6.31 -0.57
C ARG A 161 3.01 6.21 -1.78
N SER A 162 3.18 7.13 -2.73
CA SER A 162 2.50 7.13 -4.02
C SER A 162 0.97 7.27 -3.95
N ALA A 163 0.43 7.72 -2.81
CA ALA A 163 -0.98 8.04 -2.71
C ALA A 163 -1.30 9.36 -3.42
N THR A 164 -2.51 9.46 -3.98
CA THR A 164 -3.00 10.67 -4.66
C THR A 164 -4.48 10.87 -4.40
N VAL A 165 -4.91 12.14 -4.42
CA VAL A 165 -6.33 12.50 -4.52
C VAL A 165 -6.70 12.52 -6.00
N VAL A 166 -7.61 11.63 -6.41
CA VAL A 166 -8.12 11.49 -7.78
C VAL A 166 -9.31 12.41 -8.01
N GLU A 167 -10.21 12.49 -7.02
CA GLU A 167 -11.36 13.40 -7.03
C GLU A 167 -11.44 14.16 -5.70
N GLY A 168 -11.97 15.38 -5.77
CA GLY A 168 -11.93 16.36 -4.69
C GLY A 168 -11.20 17.63 -5.15
N VAL A 169 -11.56 18.75 -4.55
CA VAL A 169 -11.04 20.07 -4.90
C VAL A 169 -10.22 20.60 -3.74
N SER A 170 -9.02 21.06 -4.03
CA SER A 170 -8.18 21.79 -3.09
C SER A 170 -7.47 22.93 -3.82
N ARG A 171 -7.20 24.03 -3.13
CA ARG A 171 -6.42 25.15 -3.71
C ARG A 171 -4.94 24.82 -3.84
N THR A 172 -4.44 24.03 -2.89
CA THR A 172 -3.06 23.58 -2.84
C THR A 172 -3.00 22.09 -3.11
N ARG A 173 -2.00 21.67 -3.88
CA ARG A 173 -1.82 20.28 -4.27
C ARG A 173 -1.53 19.41 -3.04
N ASN A 174 -2.08 18.20 -3.01
CA ASN A 174 -1.80 17.16 -1.99
C ASN A 174 -2.17 17.53 -0.55
N VAL A 175 -2.98 18.56 -0.30
CA VAL A 175 -3.31 19.03 1.05
C VAL A 175 -3.82 17.93 1.96
N LEU A 176 -4.68 17.05 1.45
CA LEU A 176 -5.22 15.94 2.24
C LEU A 176 -4.14 14.96 2.74
N LEU A 177 -3.02 14.84 2.01
CA LEU A 177 -2.01 13.78 2.13
C LEU A 177 -0.60 14.31 2.47
N ASN A 178 -0.46 15.60 2.78
CA ASN A 178 0.85 16.26 2.98
C ASN A 178 1.32 16.29 4.46
N GLY A 179 0.49 15.82 5.41
CA GLY A 179 0.81 15.81 6.84
C GLY A 179 0.58 17.15 7.58
N GLU A 180 0.11 18.20 6.90
CA GLU A 180 -0.21 19.47 7.54
C GLU A 180 -1.59 19.40 8.21
N VAL A 181 -1.63 19.67 9.52
CA VAL A 181 -2.82 19.51 10.38
C VAL A 181 -3.03 20.69 11.32
N LYS A 182 -2.30 21.78 11.14
CA LYS A 182 -2.36 22.97 12.01
C LYS A 182 -2.65 24.24 11.22
N ASN A 183 -2.10 24.33 10.01
CA ASN A 183 -2.18 25.52 9.18
C ASN A 183 -3.26 25.37 8.11
N TYR A 184 -4.52 25.56 8.50
CA TYR A 184 -5.67 25.62 7.61
C TYR A 184 -6.66 26.69 8.08
N ASP A 185 -7.40 27.27 7.14
CA ASP A 185 -8.34 28.34 7.39
C ASP A 185 -9.57 28.23 6.46
N TRP A 186 -10.31 29.30 6.28
CA TRP A 186 -11.49 29.31 5.41
C TRP A 186 -11.14 29.24 3.91
N ASP A 187 -9.93 29.64 3.51
CA ASP A 187 -9.49 29.73 2.13
C ASP A 187 -8.66 28.52 1.69
N SER A 188 -7.88 27.92 2.61
CA SER A 188 -6.89 26.88 2.28
C SER A 188 -6.71 25.83 3.38
N GLY A 189 -5.95 24.77 3.07
CA GLY A 189 -5.60 23.72 4.03
C GLY A 189 -6.65 22.61 4.19
N TYR A 190 -7.57 22.47 3.23
CA TYR A 190 -8.46 21.32 3.14
C TYR A 190 -8.67 20.87 1.68
N THR A 191 -9.19 19.65 1.54
CA THR A 191 -9.81 19.13 0.31
C THR A 191 -11.31 19.05 0.53
N CYS A 192 -12.10 19.41 -0.48
CA CYS A 192 -13.55 19.41 -0.38
C CYS A 192 -14.25 18.83 -1.61
N HIS A 193 -15.53 18.52 -1.44
CA HIS A 193 -16.43 18.21 -2.54
C HIS A 193 -17.83 18.76 -2.23
N GLN A 194 -18.65 18.97 -3.26
CA GLN A 194 -20.05 19.34 -3.07
C GLN A 194 -20.87 18.12 -2.63
N ILE A 195 -21.68 18.28 -1.59
CA ILE A 195 -22.55 17.24 -1.06
C ILE A 195 -23.63 16.90 -2.09
N GLY A 196 -23.87 15.61 -2.31
CA GLY A 196 -24.86 15.09 -3.26
C GLY A 196 -24.39 14.93 -4.70
N THR A 197 -23.24 15.52 -5.08
CA THR A 197 -22.72 15.45 -6.47
C THR A 197 -21.27 15.01 -6.59
N GLY A 198 -20.46 15.17 -5.54
CA GLY A 198 -19.04 14.82 -5.56
C GLY A 198 -18.63 13.87 -4.45
N VAL A 199 -17.35 13.54 -4.44
CA VAL A 199 -16.67 12.73 -3.42
C VAL A 199 -15.23 13.23 -3.25
N ILE A 200 -14.57 12.84 -2.16
CA ILE A 200 -13.11 12.83 -2.10
C ILE A 200 -12.66 11.40 -2.37
N LEU A 201 -11.98 11.18 -3.50
CA LEU A 201 -11.47 9.87 -3.92
C LEU A 201 -9.96 9.85 -3.78
N ILE A 202 -9.44 8.96 -2.95
CA ILE A 202 -8.02 8.72 -2.71
C ILE A 202 -7.65 7.40 -3.38
N GLN A 203 -6.53 7.37 -4.09
CA GLN A 203 -5.89 6.15 -4.57
C GLN A 203 -4.54 5.98 -3.88
N LEU A 204 -4.32 4.83 -3.25
CA LEU A 204 -3.02 4.40 -2.73
C LEU A 204 -2.14 3.87 -3.87
N GLY A 205 -0.82 3.91 -3.69
CA GLY A 205 0.11 3.44 -4.74
C GLY A 205 -0.04 1.94 -5.07
N GLN A 206 -0.35 1.13 -4.06
CA GLN A 206 -0.44 -0.33 -4.13
C GLN A 206 -1.55 -0.82 -3.18
N PRO A 207 -1.98 -2.10 -3.26
CA PRO A 207 -2.85 -2.69 -2.24
C PRO A 207 -2.16 -2.74 -0.87
N TYR A 208 -2.89 -2.35 0.16
CA TYR A 208 -2.47 -2.47 1.56
C TYR A 208 -3.53 -3.18 2.39
N TRP A 209 -3.08 -3.94 3.39
CA TRP A 209 -3.94 -4.57 4.39
C TRP A 209 -4.20 -3.58 5.52
N ILE A 210 -5.37 -2.96 5.53
CA ILE A 210 -5.76 -1.83 6.38
C ILE A 210 -6.95 -2.23 7.26
N ASP A 211 -6.88 -1.88 8.54
CA ASP A 211 -7.90 -2.10 9.56
C ASP A 211 -8.32 -0.82 10.28
N SER A 212 -7.64 0.30 10.00
CA SER A 212 -7.88 1.56 10.66
C SER A 212 -7.68 2.76 9.75
N MET A 213 -8.39 3.84 10.05
CA MET A 213 -8.28 5.12 9.36
C MET A 213 -8.54 6.25 10.35
N ARG A 214 -7.95 7.42 10.11
CA ARG A 214 -8.43 8.66 10.74
C ARG A 214 -8.46 9.81 9.75
N LEU A 215 -9.31 10.77 10.03
CA LEU A 215 -9.42 12.01 9.26
C LEU A 215 -9.65 13.20 10.17
N LEU A 216 -9.19 14.36 9.73
CA LEU A 216 -9.44 15.64 10.37
C LEU A 216 -10.51 16.38 9.57
N LEU A 217 -11.70 16.50 10.13
CA LEU A 217 -12.72 17.39 9.60
C LEU A 217 -12.31 18.84 9.86
N TRP A 218 -12.62 19.73 8.91
CA TRP A 218 -12.38 21.16 9.12
C TRP A 218 -13.17 21.66 10.34
N ASP A 219 -12.49 22.33 11.26
CA ASP A 219 -13.02 22.64 12.60
C ASP A 219 -12.66 24.06 13.09
N CYS A 220 -12.39 25.02 12.18
CA CYS A 220 -12.13 26.41 12.59
C CYS A 220 -13.40 27.16 13.05
N ASP A 221 -14.58 26.57 12.90
CA ASP A 221 -15.84 27.05 13.49
C ASP A 221 -16.67 25.88 14.05
N ASN A 222 -17.89 26.17 14.50
CA ASN A 222 -18.73 25.20 15.20
C ASN A 222 -19.53 24.26 14.27
N ARG A 223 -19.23 24.19 12.97
CA ARG A 223 -19.93 23.29 12.03
C ARG A 223 -19.64 21.83 12.31
N SER A 224 -20.57 20.95 11.94
CA SER A 224 -20.41 19.50 12.00
C SER A 224 -20.75 18.85 10.67
N TYR A 225 -20.29 17.61 10.52
CA TYR A 225 -20.44 16.84 9.30
C TYR A 225 -21.02 15.45 9.56
N SER A 226 -21.67 14.91 8.53
CA SER A 226 -22.09 13.51 8.44
C SER A 226 -21.55 12.95 7.13
N PHE A 227 -21.07 11.70 7.13
CA PHE A 227 -20.42 11.09 5.97
C PHE A 227 -20.39 9.58 6.10
N TYR A 228 -19.93 8.91 5.05
CA TYR A 228 -19.51 7.52 5.09
C TYR A 228 -18.21 7.35 4.28
N ILE A 229 -17.52 6.24 4.51
CA ILE A 229 -16.28 5.89 3.81
C ILE A 229 -16.44 4.52 3.18
N GLU A 230 -16.16 4.44 1.88
CA GLU A 230 -16.10 3.20 1.12
C GLU A 230 -14.66 2.89 0.71
N VAL A 231 -14.34 1.61 0.59
CA VAL A 231 -13.06 1.14 0.05
C VAL A 231 -13.27 0.24 -1.16
N SER A 232 -12.27 0.22 -2.05
CA SER A 232 -12.27 -0.63 -3.23
C SER A 232 -10.84 -1.05 -3.60
N VAL A 233 -10.74 -2.12 -4.38
CA VAL A 233 -9.49 -2.62 -4.97
C VAL A 233 -9.33 -2.27 -6.46
N ASP A 234 -10.44 -1.95 -7.13
CA ASP A 234 -10.53 -1.89 -8.59
C ASP A 234 -11.51 -0.80 -9.12
N MET A 235 -12.00 0.06 -8.23
CA MET A 235 -13.05 1.07 -8.47
C MET A 235 -14.42 0.55 -8.92
N LYS A 236 -14.64 -0.77 -9.00
CA LYS A 236 -15.93 -1.35 -9.41
C LYS A 236 -16.72 -1.79 -8.20
N ASP A 237 -16.10 -2.62 -7.37
CA ASP A 237 -16.72 -3.16 -6.17
C ASP A 237 -16.35 -2.28 -4.98
N TRP A 238 -17.36 -1.76 -4.28
CA TRP A 238 -17.22 -0.85 -3.16
C TRP A 238 -17.83 -1.44 -1.91
N GLU A 239 -17.15 -1.26 -0.78
CA GLU A 239 -17.64 -1.68 0.53
C GLU A 239 -17.59 -0.51 1.52
N VAL A 240 -18.71 -0.24 2.18
CA VAL A 240 -18.79 0.75 3.26
C VAL A 240 -18.09 0.18 4.50
N VAL A 241 -17.02 0.85 4.94
CA VAL A 241 -16.26 0.48 6.16
C VAL A 241 -16.55 1.41 7.34
N VAL A 242 -17.08 2.59 7.07
CA VAL A 242 -17.49 3.58 8.07
C VAL A 242 -18.80 4.20 7.63
N ASP A 243 -19.83 4.13 8.46
CA ASP A 243 -21.10 4.83 8.28
C ASP A 243 -21.35 5.78 9.45
N LYS A 244 -21.34 7.09 9.15
CA LYS A 244 -21.57 8.20 10.08
C LYS A 244 -22.65 9.15 9.56
N GLN A 245 -23.59 8.65 8.75
CA GLN A 245 -24.64 9.47 8.14
C GLN A 245 -25.66 10.02 9.16
N SER A 246 -25.79 9.37 10.31
CA SER A 246 -26.69 9.77 11.41
C SER A 246 -26.00 10.55 12.53
N GLU A 247 -24.71 10.85 12.39
CA GLU A 247 -23.89 11.51 13.41
C GLU A 247 -23.49 12.93 12.98
N HIS A 248 -23.18 13.79 13.94
CA HIS A 248 -22.75 15.17 13.71
C HIS A 248 -21.34 15.38 14.26
N LEU A 249 -20.35 15.05 13.43
CA LEU A 249 -18.94 14.94 13.82
C LEU A 249 -18.15 16.22 13.55
N LYS A 250 -17.03 16.41 14.28
CA LYS A 250 -16.14 17.57 14.20
C LYS A 250 -14.69 17.16 14.45
N SER A 251 -13.73 17.93 13.98
CA SER A 251 -12.30 17.70 14.26
C SER A 251 -11.86 16.27 13.89
N TRP A 252 -10.91 15.71 14.64
CA TRP A 252 -10.39 14.36 14.43
C TRP A 252 -11.44 13.27 14.66
N GLN A 253 -11.48 12.33 13.73
CA GLN A 253 -12.33 11.14 13.79
C GLN A 253 -11.49 9.90 13.49
N HIS A 254 -11.69 8.85 14.28
CA HIS A 254 -10.89 7.62 14.25
C HIS A 254 -11.81 6.41 14.06
N PHE A 255 -11.36 5.45 13.27
CA PHE A 255 -12.15 4.28 12.91
C PHE A 255 -11.29 3.02 12.91
N SER A 256 -11.78 1.95 13.55
CA SER A 256 -11.33 0.58 13.36
C SER A 256 -12.40 -0.19 12.60
N PHE A 257 -12.00 -1.15 11.78
CA PHE A 257 -12.88 -2.11 11.12
C PHE A 257 -12.13 -3.42 10.91
N LEU A 258 -12.84 -4.47 10.47
CA LEU A 258 -12.20 -5.73 10.12
C LEU A 258 -11.19 -5.49 8.99
N PRO A 259 -9.95 -6.00 9.10
CA PRO A 259 -8.92 -5.72 8.10
C PRO A 259 -9.34 -6.07 6.67
N LYS A 260 -8.99 -5.19 5.72
CA LYS A 260 -9.31 -5.32 4.30
C LYS A 260 -8.13 -4.93 3.43
N VAL A 261 -8.07 -5.51 2.22
CA VAL A 261 -7.17 -5.02 1.19
C VAL A 261 -7.78 -3.78 0.55
N VAL A 262 -7.05 -2.66 0.60
CA VAL A 262 -7.51 -1.34 0.16
C VAL A 262 -6.56 -0.78 -0.89
N VAL A 263 -7.11 -0.28 -2.00
CA VAL A 263 -6.41 0.52 -3.02
C VAL A 263 -7.03 1.90 -3.14
N TYR A 264 -8.36 1.97 -3.13
CA TYR A 264 -9.12 3.21 -3.20
C TYR A 264 -9.89 3.44 -1.91
N ILE A 265 -9.98 4.71 -1.52
CA ILE A 265 -10.81 5.18 -0.42
C ILE A 265 -11.68 6.31 -0.96
N ARG A 266 -12.99 6.20 -0.77
CA ARG A 266 -13.96 7.22 -1.13
C ARG A 266 -14.62 7.75 0.13
N ILE A 267 -14.44 9.05 0.39
CA ILE A 267 -15.09 9.75 1.49
C ILE A 267 -16.26 10.54 0.90
N VAL A 268 -17.47 10.25 1.38
CA VAL A 268 -18.71 10.87 0.88
C VAL A 268 -19.38 11.65 1.98
N GLY A 269 -19.24 12.98 1.92
CA GLY A 269 -20.01 13.90 2.74
C GLY A 269 -21.48 13.88 2.39
N THR A 270 -22.32 13.79 3.42
CA THR A 270 -23.78 13.72 3.32
C THR A 270 -24.47 14.87 4.04
N HIS A 271 -23.77 15.50 4.98
CA HIS A 271 -24.27 16.68 5.68
C HIS A 271 -23.12 17.60 6.10
N ASN A 272 -23.39 18.91 6.09
CA ASN A 272 -22.61 19.94 6.75
C ASN A 272 -23.58 21.00 7.28
N THR A 273 -23.49 21.37 8.55
CA THR A 273 -24.41 22.33 9.17
C THR A 273 -24.24 23.78 8.69
N ALA A 274 -23.16 24.11 8.00
CA ALA A 274 -22.85 25.48 7.58
C ALA A 274 -23.13 25.77 6.10
N ASN A 275 -22.94 24.79 5.21
CA ASN A 275 -23.12 24.94 3.75
C ASN A 275 -23.15 23.57 3.04
N GLU A 276 -23.20 23.57 1.71
CA GLU A 276 -23.31 22.37 0.88
C GLU A 276 -21.97 21.70 0.51
N MET A 277 -20.87 22.06 1.19
CA MET A 277 -19.53 21.52 0.92
C MET A 277 -19.06 20.64 2.07
N PHE A 278 -18.54 19.44 1.77
CA PHE A 278 -17.85 18.62 2.74
C PHE A 278 -16.36 18.94 2.74
N HIS A 279 -15.76 19.19 3.90
CA HIS A 279 -14.35 19.59 4.02
C HIS A 279 -13.55 18.62 4.87
N CYS A 280 -12.45 18.12 4.33
CA CYS A 280 -11.52 17.24 5.01
C CYS A 280 -10.11 17.85 4.94
N VAL A 281 -9.52 18.14 6.10
CA VAL A 281 -8.19 18.76 6.23
C VAL A 281 -7.11 17.71 5.97
N HIS A 282 -7.23 16.56 6.62
CA HIS A 282 -6.22 15.52 6.59
C HIS A 282 -6.84 14.13 6.56
N PHE A 283 -6.16 13.18 5.92
CA PHE A 283 -6.53 11.77 5.94
C PHE A 283 -5.27 10.91 6.09
N GLU A 284 -5.38 9.86 6.88
CA GLU A 284 -4.34 8.84 6.99
C GLU A 284 -4.91 7.44 7.22
N CYS A 285 -4.21 6.46 6.66
CA CYS A 285 -4.47 5.05 6.90
C CYS A 285 -3.14 4.27 6.86
N PRO A 286 -2.93 3.30 7.77
CA PRO A 286 -3.62 3.10 9.04
C PRO A 286 -3.55 4.33 9.95
N SER A 287 -4.42 4.38 10.96
CA SER A 287 -4.39 5.47 11.95
C SER A 287 -3.05 5.48 12.70
N GLN A 288 -2.45 6.66 12.82
CA GLN A 288 -1.20 6.95 13.53
C GLN A 288 -1.47 7.61 14.89
N ASP A 289 -2.68 7.49 15.40
CA ASP A 289 -3.01 8.00 16.72
C ASP A 289 -2.37 7.13 17.82
N PRO A 290 -1.55 7.70 18.72
CA PRO A 290 -0.85 6.91 19.72
C PRO A 290 -1.77 6.12 20.65
N ASP A 291 -2.93 6.67 21.00
CA ASP A 291 -3.88 6.03 21.90
C ASP A 291 -4.54 4.85 21.17
N PHE A 292 -4.83 5.02 19.88
CA PHE A 292 -5.38 3.98 19.02
C PHE A 292 -4.38 2.84 18.76
N LEU A 293 -3.11 3.18 18.47
CA LEU A 293 -2.01 2.22 18.31
C LEU A 293 -1.70 1.45 19.60
N SER A 294 -2.06 1.98 20.78
CA SER A 294 -1.88 1.31 22.07
C SER A 294 -2.96 0.26 22.33
N CYS A 295 -4.21 0.52 21.93
CA CYS A 295 -5.33 -0.40 22.09
C CYS A 295 -5.18 -1.67 21.25
N GLU A 296 -4.72 -1.58 20.00
CA GLU A 296 -4.52 -2.76 19.14
C GLU A 296 -3.37 -3.68 19.61
N ARG A 297 -2.32 -3.11 20.21
CA ARG A 297 -1.21 -3.88 20.80
C ARG A 297 -1.64 -4.71 22.03
N ASN A 298 -2.65 -4.24 22.76
CA ASN A 298 -3.16 -4.95 23.93
C ASN A 298 -4.13 -6.11 23.57
N VAL A 299 -4.72 -6.09 22.36
CA VAL A 299 -5.61 -7.16 21.86
C VAL A 299 -4.82 -8.28 21.16
N SER A 300 -3.64 -7.96 20.61
CA SER A 300 -2.77 -8.91 19.89
C SER A 300 -1.78 -9.67 20.77
N ALA A 301 -1.71 -9.39 22.09
CA ALA A 301 -0.95 -10.19 23.02
C ALA A 301 -1.72 -11.49 23.35
N PRO A 302 -1.20 -12.69 23.03
CA PRO A 302 -1.83 -13.92 23.49
C PRO A 302 -1.74 -13.96 25.02
N THR A 303 -2.88 -14.15 25.69
CA THR A 303 -2.93 -14.53 27.10
C THR A 303 -2.29 -15.90 27.24
N ASN A 304 -0.99 -15.92 27.50
CA ASN A 304 -0.30 -17.10 28.02
C ASN A 304 -0.76 -17.33 29.47
N GLU A 305 -1.94 -17.92 29.65
CA GLU A 305 -2.22 -18.67 30.87
C GLU A 305 -1.37 -19.94 30.82
N LEU A 306 -0.15 -19.87 31.35
CA LEU A 306 0.58 -21.07 31.76
C LEU A 306 -0.20 -21.68 32.92
N ALA A 307 -0.85 -22.82 32.66
CA ALA A 307 -1.24 -23.76 33.70
C ALA A 307 0.01 -24.12 34.52
N SER A 308 -0.05 -23.90 35.82
CA SER A 308 0.97 -24.34 36.77
C SER A 308 1.09 -25.87 36.75
N PRO A 309 2.30 -26.44 36.77
CA PRO A 309 2.46 -27.87 36.98
C PRO A 309 2.26 -28.17 38.47
N ASP A 310 1.29 -29.05 38.77
CA ASP A 310 1.19 -29.71 40.06
C ASP A 310 2.49 -30.48 40.34
N THR A 311 3.20 -30.09 41.40
CA THR A 311 4.31 -30.86 41.96
C THR A 311 3.76 -31.85 42.98
N ASP A 312 3.56 -33.09 42.55
CA ASP A 312 3.50 -34.26 43.43
C ASP A 312 4.92 -34.86 43.49
N GLU A 313 5.63 -34.65 44.61
CA GLU A 313 6.87 -35.37 44.93
C GLU A 313 6.53 -36.59 45.83
N PRO A 314 7.10 -37.78 45.54
CA PRO A 314 6.92 -38.95 46.39
C PRO A 314 7.98 -39.01 47.52
N GLU A 315 7.53 -39.18 48.76
CA GLU A 315 8.38 -39.51 49.91
C GLU A 315 8.80 -41.00 49.90
N ALA A 316 10.10 -41.24 49.87
CA ALA A 316 10.79 -42.49 50.22
C ALA A 316 12.29 -42.15 50.28
N GLN A 317 13.12 -42.53 51.25
CA GLN A 317 13.14 -43.50 52.35
C GLN A 317 14.37 -43.08 53.21
N ASP A 318 14.42 -43.41 54.50
CA ASP A 318 15.33 -44.48 54.95
C ASP A 318 15.19 -44.77 56.44
N SER A 319 15.31 -46.05 56.76
CA SER A 319 15.33 -46.64 58.08
C SER A 319 16.71 -47.21 58.35
N THR A 320 17.31 -46.95 59.51
CA THR A 320 18.14 -47.90 60.30
C THR A 320 18.67 -47.19 61.56
N SER A 321 18.18 -47.59 62.76
CA SER A 321 18.88 -48.33 63.84
C SER A 321 19.99 -47.52 64.53
N THR A 322 20.12 -47.39 65.86
CA THR A 322 19.94 -48.33 66.98
C THR A 322 20.15 -47.55 68.28
N ASP A 323 19.27 -47.71 69.28
CA ASP A 323 19.56 -48.28 70.62
C ASP A 323 18.29 -48.26 71.50
#